data_AF-A0A6H1RAH4-F1
#
_entry.id   AF-A0A6H1RAH4-F1
#
_cell.length_a   1.000
_cell.length_b   1.000
_cell.length_c   1.000
_cell.angle_alpha   90.00
_cell.angle_beta   90.00
_cell.angle_gamma   90.00
#
_symmetry.space_group_name_H-M   'P 1'
#
loop_
_entity.id
_entity.type
_entity.pdbx_description
1 polymer ?
#
loop_
_entity_poly.entity_id
_entity_poly.type
_entity_poly.pdbx_seq_one_letter_code
_entity_poly.pdbx_strand_id
1 'polypeptide(L)' 'MTGTPILARLRGSARTAWQIVRGVVGENAYERYLDHHRRNHSDEEPLTERAFWRRHVDRQDATPGSRCC' A
#
# COMPACT_ATOMS: atom_id res chain seq x y z
N MET A 1 -25.64 26.66 -16.07
CA MET A 1 -24.48 25.77 -16.28
C MET A 1 -23.76 25.59 -14.95
N THR A 2 -24.26 24.69 -14.09
CA THR A 2 -23.68 24.44 -12.77
C THR A 2 -22.66 23.32 -12.87
N GLY A 3 -21.38 23.66 -12.67
CA GLY A 3 -20.24 22.75 -12.72
C GLY A 3 -20.40 21.60 -11.71
N THR A 4 -20.40 20.38 -12.22
CA THR A 4 -20.51 19.15 -11.44
C THR A 4 -19.27 18.98 -10.55
N PRO A 5 -19.40 18.73 -9.23
CA PRO A 5 -18.28 18.68 -8.30
C PRO A 5 -17.55 17.33 -8.41
N ILE A 6 -16.76 17.15 -9.47
CA ILE A 6 -15.93 15.96 -9.69
C ILE A 6 -15.00 15.71 -8.49
N LEU A 7 -14.54 16.79 -7.84
CA LEU A 7 -13.64 16.75 -6.67
C LEU A 7 -14.30 16.20 -5.39
N ALA A 8 -15.62 16.30 -5.21
CA ALA A 8 -16.30 15.81 -4.01
C ALA A 8 -16.43 14.27 -4.02
N ARG A 9 -16.55 13.66 -5.21
CA ARG A 9 -16.59 12.20 -5.38
C ARG A 9 -15.24 11.52 -5.22
N LEU A 10 -14.14 12.26 -5.40
CA LEU A 10 -12.79 11.74 -5.15
C LEU A 10 -12.51 11.44 -3.67
N ARG A 11 -13.08 12.22 -2.74
CA ARG A 11 -12.86 12.00 -1.29
C ARG A 11 -13.62 10.78 -0.74
N GLY A 12 -14.84 10.54 -1.22
CA GLY A 12 -15.62 9.35 -0.85
C GLY A 12 -15.05 8.06 -1.43
N SER A 13 -14.60 8.11 -2.70
CA SER A 13 -13.94 6.98 -3.35
C SER A 13 -12.55 6.69 -2.79
N ALA A 14 -11.78 7.71 -2.38
CA ALA A 14 -10.47 7.50 -1.76
C ALA A 14 -10.57 6.71 -0.45
N ARG A 15 -11.58 6.95 0.40
CA ARG A 15 -11.76 6.18 1.65
C ARG A 15 -12.12 4.73 1.37
N THR A 16 -13.06 4.49 0.46
CA THR A 16 -13.46 3.11 0.08
C THR A 16 -12.32 2.38 -0.63
N ALA A 17 -11.64 3.02 -1.57
CA ALA A 17 -10.44 2.51 -2.20
C ALA A 17 -9.36 2.23 -1.15
N TRP A 18 -9.19 3.09 -0.13
CA TRP A 18 -8.24 2.88 0.95
C TRP A 18 -8.62 1.70 1.87
N GLN A 19 -9.92 1.47 2.13
CA GLN A 19 -10.38 0.29 2.89
C GLN A 19 -10.21 -1.00 2.10
N ILE A 20 -10.57 -0.99 0.80
CA ILE A 20 -10.34 -2.11 -0.12
C ILE A 20 -8.84 -2.37 -0.22
N VAL A 21 -8.04 -1.31 -0.40
CA VAL A 21 -6.60 -1.38 -0.35
C VAL A 21 -6.19 -2.03 0.95
N ARG A 22 -6.60 -1.58 2.15
CA ARG A 22 -6.18 -2.22 3.42
C ARG A 22 -6.56 -3.71 3.52
N GLY A 23 -7.73 -4.13 3.03
CA GLY A 23 -8.10 -5.55 2.99
C GLY A 23 -7.23 -6.35 2.01
N VAL A 24 -7.11 -5.85 0.78
CA VAL A 24 -6.32 -6.46 -0.30
C VAL A 24 -4.81 -6.37 -0.05
N VAL A 25 -4.33 -5.37 0.70
CA VAL A 25 -2.92 -5.28 1.14
C VAL A 25 -2.61 -6.46 2.04
N GLY A 26 -3.53 -6.89 2.90
CA GLY A 26 -3.29 -8.02 3.79
C GLY A 26 -3.05 -9.32 3.02
N GLU A 27 -3.89 -9.57 2.01
CA GLU A 27 -3.88 -10.84 1.26
C GLU A 27 -2.93 -10.82 0.05
N ASN A 28 -2.82 -9.69 -0.66
CA ASN A 28 -2.05 -9.54 -1.91
C ASN A 28 -0.90 -8.52 -1.78
N ALA A 29 -0.33 -8.36 -0.58
CA ALA A 29 0.80 -7.43 -0.33
C ALA A 29 1.94 -7.61 -1.35
N TYR A 30 2.25 -8.88 -1.64
CA TYR A 30 3.36 -9.26 -2.49
C TYR A 30 3.10 -8.97 -3.97
N GLU A 31 1.93 -9.33 -4.49
CA GLU A 31 1.56 -9.03 -5.89
C GLU A 31 1.56 -7.53 -6.16
N ARG A 32 1.07 -6.73 -5.21
CA ARG A 32 1.09 -5.28 -5.34
C ARG A 32 2.49 -4.70 -5.22
N TYR A 33 3.36 -5.32 -4.41
CA TYR A 33 4.78 -4.99 -4.40
C TYR A 33 5.40 -5.26 -5.78
N LEU A 34 5.11 -6.40 -6.41
CA LEU A 34 5.61 -6.72 -7.74
C LEU A 34 5.10 -5.75 -8.81
N ASP A 35 3.82 -5.39 -8.80
CA ASP A 35 3.27 -4.39 -9.72
C ASP A 35 3.92 -3.00 -9.53
N HIS A 36 4.09 -2.57 -8.27
CA HIS A 36 4.80 -1.33 -7.95
C HIS A 36 6.27 -1.37 -8.38
N HIS A 37 6.94 -2.50 -8.14
CA HIS A 37 8.33 -2.75 -8.50
C HIS A 37 8.51 -2.70 -10.02
N ARG A 38 7.64 -3.38 -10.77
CA ARG A 38 7.66 -3.36 -12.24
C ARG A 38 7.45 -1.96 -12.82
N ARG A 39 6.70 -1.09 -12.13
CA ARG A 39 6.41 0.27 -12.59
C ARG A 39 7.50 1.30 -12.23
N ASN A 40 8.18 1.13 -11.09
CA ASN A 40 9.11 2.14 -10.55
C ASN A 40 10.57 1.67 -10.55
N HIS A 41 10.79 0.37 -10.55
CA HIS A 41 12.09 -0.30 -10.44
C HIS A 41 12.16 -1.47 -11.43
N SER A 42 11.87 -1.18 -12.70
CA SER A 42 11.95 -2.15 -13.80
C SER A 42 13.35 -2.74 -13.99
N ASP A 43 14.38 -2.01 -13.54
CA ASP A 43 15.79 -2.32 -13.77
C ASP A 43 16.44 -3.13 -12.62
N GLU A 44 15.70 -3.40 -11.54
CA GLU A 44 16.16 -4.21 -10.41
C GLU A 44 15.38 -5.53 -10.33
N GLU A 45 15.97 -6.56 -9.71
CA GLU A 45 15.26 -7.82 -9.52
C GLU A 45 14.35 -7.72 -8.27
N PRO A 46 13.05 -8.05 -8.37
CA PRO A 46 12.15 -7.95 -7.24
C PRO A 46 12.56 -8.90 -6.12
N LEU A 47 12.32 -8.48 -4.88
CA LEU A 47 12.52 -9.34 -3.71
C LEU A 47 11.65 -10.59 -3.81
N THR A 48 12.19 -11.71 -3.35
CA THR A 48 11.40 -12.94 -3.13
C THR A 48 10.33 -12.69 -2.07
N GLU A 49 9.20 -13.42 -2.17
CA GLU A 49 8.07 -13.29 -1.24
C GLU A 49 8.50 -13.39 0.23
N ARG A 50 9.37 -14.36 0.55
CA ARG A 50 9.90 -14.56 1.91
C ARG A 50 10.75 -13.38 2.39
N ALA A 51 11.57 -12.80 1.52
CA ALA A 51 12.38 -11.63 1.85
C ALA A 51 11.52 -10.38 2.03
N PHE A 52 10.47 -10.23 1.20
CA PHE A 52 9.48 -9.17 1.33
C PHE A 52 8.76 -9.24 2.68
N TRP A 53 8.23 -10.41 3.06
CA TRP A 53 7.55 -10.58 4.35
C TRP A 53 8.48 -10.39 5.54
N ARG A 54 9.72 -10.88 5.47
CA ARG A 54 10.73 -10.64 6.52
C ARG A 54 10.96 -9.14 6.72
N ARG A 55 11.20 -8.39 5.64
CA ARG A 55 11.40 -6.93 5.69
C ARG A 55 10.14 -6.19 6.13
N HIS A 56 8.96 -6.70 5.76
CA HIS A 56 7.68 -6.13 6.16
C HIS A 56 7.49 -6.23 7.67
N VAL A 57 7.67 -7.42 8.24
CA VAL A 57 7.59 -7.66 9.69
C VAL A 57 8.68 -6.89 10.43
N ASP A 58 9.92 -6.92 9.96
CA ASP A 58 11.05 -6.18 10.55
C ASP A 58 10.77 -4.66 10.61
N ARG A 59 10.17 -4.08 9.56
CA ARG A 59 9.75 -2.67 9.58
C ARG A 59 8.61 -2.40 10.57
N GLN A 60 7.67 -3.33 10.72
CA GLN A 60 6.58 -3.20 11.70
C GLN A 60 7.11 -3.32 13.14
N ASP A 61 8.05 -4.24 13.37
CA ASP A 61 8.68 -4.47 14.67
C ASP A 61 9.63 -3.32 15.06
N ALA A 62 10.41 -2.81 14.10
CA ALA A 62 11.30 -1.65 14.26
C ALA A 62 10.54 -0.32 14.40
N THR A 63 9.23 -0.30 14.14
CA THR A 63 8.35 0.82 14.51
C THR A 63 7.42 0.39 15.64
N PRO A 64 7.94 0.14 16.86
CA PRO A 64 7.08 -0.03 18.00
C PRO A 64 6.46 1.34 18.24
N GLY A 65 5.23 1.55 17.76
CA GLY A 65 4.52 2.82 17.88
C GLY A 65 4.73 3.36 19.29
N SER A 66 5.47 4.48 19.37
CA SER A 66 5.87 5.22 20.58
C SER A 66 5.25 4.61 21.84
N ARG A 67 5.90 3.59 22.41
CA ARG A 67 5.52 3.08 23.73
C ARG A 67 5.81 4.23 24.68
N CYS A 68 4.72 4.89 25.05
CA CYS A 68 4.61 5.96 26.04
C CYS A 68 5.72 5.86 27.11
N CYS A 69 6.56 6.89 27.16
CA CYS A 69 7.08 7.40 28.42
C CYS A 69 6.41 8.76 28.64
#